data_AF-A0A0S4IPL6-F1
#
_entry.id   AF-A0A0S4IPL6-F1
#
_cell.length_a   1.000
_cell.length_b   1.000
_cell.length_c   1.000
_cell.angle_alpha   90.00
_cell.angle_beta   90.00
_cell.angle_gamma   90.00
#
_symmetry.space_group_name_H-M   'P 1'
#
loop_
_entity.id
_entity.type
_entity.pdbx_description
1 polymer ?
#
loop_
_entity_poly.entity_id
_entity_poly.type
_entity_poly.pdbx_seq_one_letter_code
_entity_poly.pdbx_strand_id
1 'polypeptide(L)'
;MASPEASLLASTRMKKYVERALAKPIPATPKRSLHVLDISGLGLSSLAGLPAVILDTAHLVVARHNDKLFHFYGLSTMKQLLVLDVRHCNITTFAGASLQPQLAHVLLEGSPLSMHPQVRIMAVLAFGTSVQSVDGVAVL
;
A
#
# COMPACT_ATOMS: atom_id res chain seq x y z
N MET A 1 -54.35 -24.44 23.28
CA MET A 1 -54.11 -25.03 21.95
C MET A 1 -54.06 -23.88 20.95
N ALA A 2 -52.92 -23.64 20.30
CA ALA A 2 -52.80 -22.52 19.36
C ALA A 2 -53.63 -22.79 18.09
N SER A 3 -54.38 -21.80 17.62
CA SER A 3 -55.23 -21.90 16.42
C SER A 3 -54.38 -22.16 15.16
N PRO A 4 -54.76 -23.10 14.28
CA PRO A 4 -54.05 -23.41 13.04
C PRO A 4 -53.79 -22.18 12.14
N GLU A 5 -54.69 -21.21 12.18
CA GLU A 5 -54.60 -19.98 11.38
C GLU A 5 -53.40 -19.11 11.78
N ALA A 6 -53.06 -19.07 13.07
CA ALA A 6 -51.92 -18.31 13.58
C ALA A 6 -50.57 -18.88 13.08
N SER A 7 -50.50 -20.19 12.91
CA SER A 7 -49.30 -20.88 12.42
C SER A 7 -49.06 -20.64 10.92
N LEU A 8 -50.15 -20.58 10.13
CA LEU A 8 -50.09 -20.29 8.70
C LEU A 8 -49.66 -18.83 8.43
N LEU A 9 -50.21 -17.88 9.20
CA LEU A 9 -49.84 -16.46 9.15
C LEU A 9 -48.37 -16.23 9.52
N ALA A 10 -47.86 -16.95 10.53
CA ALA A 10 -46.46 -16.89 10.92
C ALA A 10 -45.53 -17.40 9.81
N SER A 11 -45.85 -18.53 9.17
CA SER A 11 -45.03 -19.06 8.07
C SER A 11 -45.01 -18.13 6.85
N THR A 12 -46.14 -17.48 6.56
CA THR A 12 -46.28 -16.58 5.42
C THR A 12 -45.49 -15.28 5.63
N ARG A 13 -45.52 -14.73 6.85
CA ARG A 13 -44.69 -13.58 7.23
C ARG A 13 -43.20 -13.91 7.17
N MET A 14 -42.81 -15.11 7.62
CA MET A 14 -41.43 -15.55 7.61
C MET A 14 -40.87 -15.67 6.19
N LYS A 15 -41.62 -16.27 5.26
CA LYS A 15 -41.24 -16.36 3.85
C LYS A 15 -41.05 -14.98 3.21
N LYS A 16 -41.98 -14.05 3.45
CA LYS A 16 -41.90 -12.68 2.93
C LYS A 16 -40.71 -11.90 3.50
N TYR A 17 -40.30 -12.21 4.74
CA TYR A 17 -39.10 -11.64 5.35
C TYR A 17 -37.81 -12.15 4.69
N VAL A 18 -37.74 -13.47 4.45
CA VAL A 18 -36.60 -14.11 3.78
C VAL A 18 -36.43 -13.61 2.35
N GLU A 19 -37.51 -13.52 1.58
CA GLU A 19 -37.46 -13.01 0.20
C GLU A 19 -37.02 -11.53 0.15
N ARG A 20 -37.48 -10.69 1.08
CA ARG A 20 -37.01 -9.30 1.19
C ARG A 20 -35.55 -9.18 1.64
N ALA A 21 -35.07 -10.11 2.46
CA ALA A 21 -33.67 -10.15 2.88
C ALA A 21 -32.75 -10.57 1.72
N LEU A 22 -33.21 -11.50 0.88
CA LEU A 22 -32.49 -11.96 -0.31
C LEU A 22 -32.56 -10.98 -1.50
N ALA A 23 -33.59 -10.12 -1.56
CA ALA A 23 -33.74 -9.09 -2.58
C ALA A 23 -32.94 -7.80 -2.30
N LYS A 24 -32.26 -7.69 -1.16
CA LYS A 24 -31.37 -6.54 -0.91
C LYS A 24 -30.14 -6.69 -1.81
N PRO A 25 -29.87 -5.73 -2.70
CA PRO A 25 -28.65 -5.75 -3.50
C PRO A 25 -27.47 -5.78 -2.54
N ILE A 26 -26.59 -6.76 -2.72
CA ILE A 26 -25.32 -6.85 -2.00
C ILE A 26 -24.60 -5.51 -2.28
N PRO A 27 -24.27 -4.71 -1.25
CA PRO A 27 -23.59 -3.45 -1.47
C PRO A 27 -22.31 -3.75 -2.26
N ALA A 28 -22.18 -3.12 -3.44
CA ALA A 28 -21.03 -3.29 -4.30
C ALA A 28 -19.78 -3.01 -3.46
N THR A 29 -18.95 -4.03 -3.26
CA THR A 29 -17.66 -3.85 -2.59
C THR A 29 -16.89 -2.78 -3.36
N PRO A 30 -16.39 -1.72 -2.70
CA PRO A 30 -15.64 -0.69 -3.40
C PRO A 30 -14.48 -1.36 -4.13
N LYS A 31 -14.47 -1.22 -5.45
CA LYS A 31 -13.44 -1.79 -6.32
C LYS A 31 -12.15 -1.01 -6.03
N ARG A 32 -11.33 -1.50 -5.10
CA ARG A 32 -10.03 -0.90 -4.78
C ARG A 32 -9.12 -1.08 -5.99
N SER A 33 -8.87 -0.01 -6.73
CA SER A 33 -7.88 0.01 -7.82
C SER A 33 -6.51 0.31 -7.24
N LEU A 34 -5.59 -0.64 -7.34
CA LEU A 34 -4.20 -0.43 -6.99
C LEU A 34 -3.47 0.15 -8.21
N HIS A 35 -2.91 1.34 -8.08
CA HIS A 35 -2.03 1.92 -9.10
C HIS A 35 -0.58 1.59 -8.78
N VAL A 36 0.07 0.90 -9.72
CA VAL A 36 1.47 0.48 -9.62
C VAL A 36 2.27 1.26 -10.66
N LEU A 37 3.34 1.90 -10.21
CA LEU A 37 4.36 2.48 -11.08
C LEU A 37 5.61 1.59 -11.01
N ASP A 38 5.87 0.85 -12.08
CA ASP A 38 7.08 0.04 -12.21
C ASP A 38 8.10 0.74 -13.12
N ILE A 39 9.26 1.02 -12.55
CA ILE A 39 10.41 1.69 -13.18
C ILE A 39 11.68 0.83 -13.02
N SER A 40 11.52 -0.47 -12.77
CA SER A 40 12.61 -1.43 -12.63
C SER A 40 13.44 -1.55 -13.91
N GLY A 41 14.75 -1.76 -13.77
CA GLY A 41 15.65 -2.00 -14.91
C GLY A 41 15.86 -0.81 -15.87
N LEU A 42 15.30 0.37 -15.59
CA LEU A 42 15.47 1.56 -16.43
C LEU A 42 16.84 2.24 -16.26
N GLY A 43 17.70 1.75 -15.36
CA GLY A 43 19.04 2.30 -15.13
C GLY A 43 19.04 3.73 -14.59
N LEU A 44 17.99 4.13 -13.87
CA LEU A 44 17.82 5.47 -13.31
C LEU A 44 18.84 5.71 -12.19
N SER A 45 19.52 6.86 -12.23
CA SER A 45 20.37 7.31 -11.13
C SER A 45 19.63 8.10 -10.06
N SER A 46 18.38 8.47 -10.33
CA SER A 46 17.56 9.34 -9.49
C SER A 46 16.09 9.07 -9.76
N LEU A 47 15.23 9.41 -8.79
CA LEU A 47 13.77 9.33 -8.94
C LEU A 47 13.17 10.66 -9.43
N ALA A 48 14.02 11.60 -9.84
CA ALA A 48 13.63 12.90 -10.37
C ALA A 48 12.90 12.79 -11.71
N GLY A 49 11.99 13.72 -11.97
CA GLY A 49 11.27 13.82 -13.25
C GLY A 49 10.08 12.87 -13.39
N LEU A 50 9.77 12.07 -12.37
CA LEU A 50 8.51 11.35 -12.31
C LEU A 50 7.35 12.37 -12.20
N PRO A 51 6.36 12.35 -13.10
CA PRO A 51 5.31 13.37 -13.13
C PRO A 51 4.45 13.31 -11.88
N ALA A 52 4.26 14.46 -11.23
CA ALA A 52 3.51 14.59 -9.97
C ALA A 52 2.10 13.95 -10.01
N VAL A 53 1.45 13.96 -11.19
CA VAL A 53 0.13 13.36 -11.41
C VAL A 53 0.13 11.83 -11.20
N ILE A 54 1.20 11.15 -11.62
CA ILE A 54 1.36 9.70 -11.41
C ILE A 54 1.70 9.42 -9.95
N LEU A 55 2.47 10.30 -9.31
CA LEU A 55 2.93 10.14 -7.93
C LEU A 55 1.85 10.39 -6.88
N ASP A 56 0.89 11.29 -7.15
CA ASP A 56 -0.24 11.53 -6.25
C ASP A 56 -1.28 10.40 -6.24
N THR A 57 -1.21 9.47 -7.21
CA THR A 57 -2.16 8.35 -7.34
C THR A 57 -1.49 6.97 -7.20
N ALA A 58 -0.17 6.88 -7.35
CA ALA A 58 0.56 5.63 -7.19
C ALA A 58 0.52 5.16 -5.74
N HIS A 59 0.07 3.92 -5.55
CA HIS A 59 0.04 3.27 -4.24
C HIS A 59 1.29 2.40 -4.03
N LEU A 60 1.89 1.93 -5.12
CA LEU A 60 3.10 1.12 -5.13
C LEU A 60 4.07 1.66 -6.18
N VAL A 61 5.29 1.98 -5.76
CA VAL A 61 6.41 2.29 -6.65
C VAL A 61 7.41 1.16 -6.58
N VAL A 62 7.76 0.60 -7.74
CA VAL A 62 8.72 -0.50 -7.89
C VAL A 62 9.89 -0.03 -8.74
N ALA A 63 11.10 -0.08 -8.19
CA ALA A 63 12.31 0.35 -8.89
C ALA A 63 13.42 -0.67 -8.67
N ARG A 64 13.17 -1.96 -8.90
CA ARG A 64 14.11 -3.05 -8.61
C ARG A 64 15.23 -3.13 -9.64
N HIS A 65 16.34 -3.79 -9.26
CA HIS A 65 17.47 -4.10 -10.14
C HIS A 65 18.01 -2.86 -10.87
N ASN A 66 18.11 -1.76 -10.14
CA ASN A 66 18.63 -0.51 -10.66
C ASN A 66 19.96 -0.18 -9.99
N ASP A 67 21.04 -0.66 -10.63
CA ASP A 67 22.41 -0.58 -10.10
C ASP A 67 22.93 0.84 -9.95
N LYS A 68 22.29 1.80 -10.63
CA LYS A 68 22.66 3.22 -10.61
C LYS A 68 21.89 4.02 -9.56
N LEU A 69 20.91 3.42 -8.89
CA LEU A 69 20.12 4.10 -7.87
C LEU A 69 20.76 3.91 -6.50
N PHE A 70 21.43 4.96 -5.99
CA PHE A 70 22.20 4.93 -4.73
C PHE A 70 21.52 5.65 -3.56
N HIS A 71 20.51 6.45 -3.86
CA HIS A 71 19.86 7.40 -2.95
C HIS A 71 18.44 7.70 -3.43
N PHE A 72 17.69 8.49 -2.66
CA PHE A 72 16.31 8.86 -2.94
C PHE A 72 16.14 10.28 -3.51
N TYR A 73 17.20 10.97 -3.94
CA TYR A 73 17.06 12.26 -4.61
C TYR A 73 16.03 12.19 -5.74
N GLY A 74 15.19 13.23 -5.81
CA GLY A 74 14.10 13.32 -6.78
C GLY A 74 12.80 12.62 -6.36
N LEU A 75 12.79 11.86 -5.26
CA LEU A 75 11.55 11.31 -4.69
C LEU A 75 10.75 12.44 -4.02
N SER A 76 9.78 13.01 -4.74
CA SER A 76 8.85 13.97 -4.15
C SER A 76 7.90 13.29 -3.17
N THR A 77 7.30 14.07 -2.28
CA THR A 77 6.22 13.60 -1.40
C THR A 77 5.03 13.09 -2.23
N MET A 78 4.59 11.87 -1.94
CA MET A 78 3.45 11.21 -2.58
C MET A 78 2.36 10.97 -1.54
N LYS A 79 1.17 11.53 -1.76
CA LYS A 79 0.09 11.47 -0.74
C LYS A 79 -0.54 10.09 -0.59
N GLN A 80 -0.46 9.25 -1.62
CA GLN A 80 -1.12 7.94 -1.67
C GLN A 80 -0.15 6.77 -1.71
N LEU A 81 1.17 7.02 -1.64
CA LEU A 81 2.18 5.96 -1.69
C LEU A 81 2.09 5.12 -0.42
N LEU A 82 1.79 3.83 -0.58
CA LEU A 82 1.69 2.85 0.52
C LEU A 82 2.93 1.97 0.60
N VAL A 83 3.52 1.64 -0.55
CA VAL A 83 4.65 0.72 -0.65
C VAL A 83 5.72 1.28 -1.58
N LEU A 84 6.97 1.29 -1.09
CA LEU A 84 8.16 1.60 -1.88
C LEU A 84 9.04 0.37 -1.96
N ASP A 85 9.17 -0.20 -3.17
CA ASP A 85 9.99 -1.39 -3.44
C ASP A 85 11.22 -1.01 -4.26
N VAL A 86 12.36 -0.95 -3.58
CA VAL A 86 13.69 -0.63 -4.15
C VAL A 86 14.66 -1.79 -3.89
N ARG A 87 14.16 -3.02 -3.87
CA ARG A 87 14.98 -4.21 -3.66
C ARG A 87 16.00 -4.41 -4.77
N HIS A 88 17.15 -4.97 -4.39
CA HIS A 88 18.27 -5.23 -5.30
C HIS A 88 18.72 -3.97 -6.08
N CYS A 89 18.67 -2.81 -5.42
CA CYS A 89 19.27 -1.57 -5.90
C CYS A 89 20.51 -1.25 -5.07
N ASN A 90 21.37 -0.38 -5.59
CA ASN A 90 22.60 -0.01 -4.90
C ASN A 90 22.41 1.12 -3.87
N ILE A 91 21.24 1.18 -3.23
CA ILE A 91 20.90 2.20 -2.25
C ILE A 91 21.85 2.06 -1.05
N THR A 92 22.61 3.12 -0.78
CA THR A 92 23.57 3.17 0.35
C THR A 92 23.16 4.19 1.41
N THR A 93 22.20 5.07 1.09
CA THR A 93 21.81 6.19 1.96
C THR A 93 20.35 6.59 1.76
N PHE A 94 19.75 7.18 2.80
CA PHE A 94 18.45 7.85 2.71
C PHE A 94 18.53 9.28 2.15
N ALA A 95 19.68 9.71 1.64
CA ALA A 95 19.84 11.06 1.08
C ALA A 95 18.78 11.37 0.02
N GLY A 96 18.18 12.56 0.11
CA GLY A 96 17.11 13.00 -0.79
C GLY A 96 15.73 12.39 -0.51
N ALA A 97 15.59 11.53 0.50
CA ALA A 97 14.29 11.07 0.96
C ALA A 97 13.44 12.24 1.46
N SER A 98 12.14 12.15 1.20
CA SER A 98 11.14 13.10 1.67
C SER A 98 10.05 12.37 2.45
N LEU A 99 9.38 13.07 3.35
CA LEU A 99 8.27 12.51 4.12
C LEU A 99 7.17 12.00 3.18
N GLN A 100 6.68 10.78 3.45
CA GLN A 100 5.65 10.07 2.70
C GLN A 100 4.46 9.78 3.65
N PRO A 101 3.41 10.61 3.64
CA PRO A 101 2.36 10.60 4.66
C PRO A 101 1.63 9.27 4.88
N GLN A 102 1.58 8.41 3.86
CA GLN A 102 0.87 7.12 3.92
C GLN A 102 1.78 5.91 3.70
N LEU A 103 3.09 6.11 3.56
CA LEU A 103 4.01 5.01 3.28
C LEU A 103 4.06 4.06 4.47
N ALA A 104 3.54 2.85 4.27
CA ALA A 104 3.48 1.82 5.30
C ALA A 104 4.64 0.83 5.20
N HIS A 105 5.08 0.51 3.98
CA HIS A 105 6.06 -0.55 3.75
C HIS A 105 7.21 -0.08 2.86
N VAL A 106 8.44 -0.29 3.33
CA VAL A 106 9.67 -0.02 2.57
C VAL A 106 10.40 -1.33 2.37
N LEU A 107 10.73 -1.66 1.12
CA LEU A 107 11.49 -2.87 0.77
C LEU A 107 12.86 -2.45 0.21
N LEU A 108 13.89 -2.71 0.99
CA LEU A 108 15.31 -2.40 0.74
C LEU A 108 16.16 -3.67 0.58
N GLU A 109 15.59 -4.86 0.76
CA GLU A 109 16.27 -6.15 0.69
C GLU A 109 17.23 -6.23 -0.51
N GLY A 110 18.47 -6.64 -0.25
CA GLY A 110 19.50 -6.74 -1.26
C GLY A 110 20.15 -5.41 -1.66
N SER A 111 19.89 -4.32 -0.92
CA SER A 111 20.67 -3.07 -1.00
C SER A 111 21.73 -3.00 0.11
N PRO A 112 22.84 -2.28 -0.08
CA PRO A 112 23.81 -2.05 1.00
C PRO A 112 23.18 -1.44 2.25
N LEU A 113 22.19 -0.55 2.09
CA LEU A 113 21.52 0.13 3.20
C LEU A 113 20.70 -0.83 4.08
N SER A 114 20.16 -1.93 3.54
CA SER A 114 19.40 -2.92 4.33
C SER A 114 20.26 -3.62 5.39
N MET A 115 21.59 -3.62 5.22
CA MET A 115 22.53 -4.21 6.17
C MET A 115 22.81 -3.31 7.38
N HIS A 116 22.34 -2.05 7.37
CA HIS A 116 22.60 -1.13 8.47
C HIS A 116 21.78 -1.53 9.72
N PRO A 117 22.39 -1.67 10.92
CA PRO A 117 21.69 -2.16 12.12
C PRO A 117 20.46 -1.34 12.51
N GLN A 118 20.46 -0.05 12.18
CA GLN A 118 19.40 0.91 12.51
C GLN A 118 18.53 1.28 11.31
N VAL A 119 18.58 0.53 10.20
CA VAL A 119 17.87 0.87 8.94
C VAL A 119 16.39 1.17 9.16
N ARG A 120 15.72 0.45 10.07
CA ARG A 120 14.32 0.67 10.43
C ARG A 120 14.05 2.06 11.02
N ILE A 121 14.85 2.46 12.01
CA ILE A 121 14.73 3.77 12.66
C ILE A 121 15.06 4.87 11.65
N MET A 122 16.12 4.66 10.85
CA MET A 122 16.50 5.60 9.80
C MET A 122 15.41 5.77 8.75
N ALA A 123 14.71 4.69 8.37
CA ALA A 123 13.58 4.75 7.44
C ALA A 123 12.42 5.58 8.00
N VAL A 124 12.09 5.43 9.29
CA VAL A 124 11.07 6.27 9.96
C VAL A 124 11.49 7.74 10.00
N LEU A 125 12.77 8.03 10.27
CA LEU A 125 13.28 9.42 10.23
C LEU A 125 13.26 10.01 8.83
N ALA A 126 13.54 9.20 7.80
CA ALA A 126 13.61 9.63 6.41
C ALA A 126 12.24 9.82 5.75
N PHE A 127 11.31 8.88 5.97
CA PHE A 127 10.01 8.85 5.30
C PHE A 127 8.83 9.21 6.20
N GLY A 128 9.02 9.23 7.53
CA GLY A 128 8.00 9.62 8.50
C GLY A 128 7.46 8.45 9.33
N THR A 129 6.62 8.80 10.30
CA THR A 129 6.05 7.89 11.31
C THR A 129 4.94 6.98 10.78
N SER A 130 4.53 7.15 9.52
CA SER A 130 3.60 6.26 8.81
C SER A 130 4.22 4.90 8.51
N VAL A 131 5.55 4.80 8.47
CA VAL A 131 6.27 3.55 8.15
C VAL A 131 6.01 2.51 9.24
N GLN A 132 5.40 1.39 8.84
CA GLN A 132 5.03 0.28 9.71
C GLN A 132 6.07 -0.85 9.67
N SER A 133 6.66 -1.11 8.50
CA SER A 133 7.66 -2.16 8.33
C SER A 133 8.74 -1.83 7.31
N VAL A 134 9.95 -2.32 7.55
CA VAL A 134 11.03 -2.37 6.56
C VAL A 134 11.42 -3.82 6.31
N ASP A 135 11.44 -4.25 5.05
CA ASP A 135 11.76 -5.63 4.65
C ASP A 135 10.90 -6.69 5.36
N GLY A 136 9.61 -6.37 5.55
CA GLY A 136 8.66 -7.24 6.24
C GLY A 136 8.82 -7.29 7.76
N VAL A 137 9.81 -6.60 8.33
CA VAL A 137 10.01 -6.51 9.78
C VAL A 137 9.40 -5.22 10.31
N ALA A 138 8.55 -5.34 11.33
CA ALA A 138 7.90 -4.19 11.96
C ALA A 138 8.94 -3.22 12.55
N VAL A 139 8.62 -1.92 12.50
CA VAL A 139 9.46 -0.86 13.10
C VAL A 139 9.08 -0.60 14.56
N LEU A 140 7.89 -1.03 14.99
CA LEU A 140 7.35 -0.96 16.35
C LEU A 140 7.12 -2.36 16.92
#